data_AF-A0A1V8P0V3-F1
#
_entry.id   AF-A0A1V8P0V3-F1
#
_cell.length_a   1.000
_cell.length_b   1.000
_cell.length_c   1.000
_cell.angle_alpha   90.00
_cell.angle_beta   90.00
_cell.angle_gamma   90.00
#
_symmetry.space_group_name_H-M   'P 1'
#
loop_
_entity.id
_entity.type
_entity.pdbx_description
1 polymer ?
#
loop_
_entity_poly.entity_id
_entity_poly.type
_entity_poly.pdbx_seq_one_letter_code
_entity_poly.pdbx_strand_id
1 'polypeptide(L)'
;AALFVAVALLWRDAQILPPMLSRLAHLSFFWMILLALAVELFWFAQGLPWGRAAWGSGLMMAAGGLLIFLIYQSVHRQIWPFRIWPTLYSVQAMVPVVLVLVGLLVLTNLQDGVVYRQTYLPLLNPLEEGAAFALLGLVVFYRASERYFPAQLSVCRPWPVVALMALSFWWLNGVLLRALSWYGEVAWRVDTLWDSRLIQTCFALFWMLAALVVMLRATRRRSHREWLCGAVLLGIVIVKLMLVDSAGGGGLARAVAFIGVAILVLIIGYFSPLPPKAGEEK
;
A
#
# COMPACT_ATOMS: atom_id res chain seq x y z
N ALA A 1 -10.19 30.18 19.91
CA ALA A 1 -9.57 31.53 19.90
C ALA A 1 -8.11 31.52 19.41
N ALA A 2 -7.21 30.75 20.03
CA ALA A 2 -5.78 30.74 19.68
C ALA A 2 -5.46 30.38 18.21
N LEU A 3 -6.17 29.39 17.63
CA LEU A 3 -6.03 29.00 16.22
C LEU A 3 -6.36 30.15 15.25
N PHE A 4 -7.45 30.89 15.49
CA PHE A 4 -7.84 32.03 14.67
C PHE A 4 -6.84 33.19 14.77
N VAL A 5 -6.32 33.46 15.97
CA VAL A 5 -5.29 34.49 16.19
C VAL A 5 -4.00 34.10 15.47
N ALA A 6 -3.59 32.83 15.52
CA ALA A 6 -2.42 32.34 14.82
C ALA A 6 -2.57 32.43 13.29
N VAL A 7 -3.75 32.09 12.72
CA VAL A 7 -4.03 32.28 11.28
C VAL A 7 -4.02 33.75 10.88
N ALA A 8 -4.62 34.62 11.71
CA ALA A 8 -4.65 36.05 11.46
C ALA A 8 -3.25 36.68 11.50
N LEU A 9 -2.40 36.26 12.44
CA LEU A 9 -0.98 36.62 12.50
C LEU A 9 -0.21 36.10 11.29
N LEU A 10 -0.43 34.85 10.88
CA LEU A 10 0.19 34.26 9.70
C LEU A 10 -0.19 34.99 8.41
N TRP A 11 -1.43 35.48 8.31
CA TRP A 11 -1.91 36.26 7.16
C TRP A 11 -1.35 37.69 7.18
N ARG A 12 -1.33 38.34 8.35
CA ARG A 12 -0.86 39.72 8.52
C ARG A 12 0.65 39.85 8.36
N ASP A 13 1.41 38.92 8.93
CA ASP A 13 2.87 39.02 9.04
C ASP A 13 3.60 38.26 7.91
N ALA A 14 2.85 37.67 6.96
CA ALA A 14 3.38 36.92 5.81
C ALA A 14 4.36 37.73 4.94
N GLN A 15 4.24 39.05 4.91
CA GLN A 15 5.10 39.94 4.12
C GLN A 15 6.27 40.56 4.91
N ILE A 16 6.25 40.46 6.24
CA ILE A 16 7.18 41.16 7.13
C ILE A 16 8.25 40.21 7.69
N LEU A 17 7.90 38.93 7.86
CA LEU A 17 8.79 37.94 8.46
C LEU A 17 9.89 37.47 7.50
N PRO A 18 11.13 37.27 7.98
CA PRO A 18 12.17 36.64 7.18
C PRO A 18 11.77 35.21 6.80
N PRO A 19 12.25 34.69 5.66
CA PRO A 19 11.74 33.46 5.04
C PRO A 19 11.89 32.22 5.93
N MET A 20 12.92 32.17 6.77
CA MET A 20 13.12 31.06 7.72
C MET A 20 12.07 31.06 8.85
N LEU A 21 11.76 32.22 9.43
CA LEU A 21 10.74 32.33 10.49
C LEU A 21 9.35 32.07 9.94
N SER A 22 9.04 32.59 8.74
CA SER A 22 7.79 32.27 8.04
C SER A 22 7.65 30.76 7.83
N ARG A 23 8.70 30.10 7.32
CA ARG A 23 8.71 28.66 7.09
C ARG A 23 8.43 27.85 8.36
N LEU A 24 9.11 28.20 9.46
CA LEU A 24 8.93 27.55 10.76
C LEU A 24 7.52 27.77 11.31
N ALA A 25 6.97 28.97 11.18
CA ALA A 25 5.61 29.28 11.62
C ALA A 25 4.57 28.46 10.84
N HIS A 26 4.68 28.41 9.50
CA HIS A 26 3.82 27.60 8.65
C HIS A 26 3.87 26.11 9.01
N LEU A 27 5.07 25.57 9.26
CA LEU A 27 5.27 24.16 9.61
C LEU A 27 4.74 23.83 11.01
N SER A 28 5.10 24.63 12.01
CA SER A 28 4.67 24.44 13.40
C SER A 28 3.15 24.52 13.53
N PHE A 29 2.55 25.53 12.91
CA PHE A 29 1.10 25.70 12.94
C PHE A 29 0.38 24.53 12.24
N PHE A 30 0.91 24.09 11.10
CA PHE A 30 0.38 22.94 10.39
C PHE A 30 0.44 21.66 11.23
N TRP A 31 1.58 21.36 11.86
CA TRP A 31 1.70 20.19 12.73
C TRP A 31 0.85 20.28 13.98
N MET A 32 0.66 21.46 14.55
CA MET A 32 -0.25 21.64 15.68
C MET A 32 -1.70 21.30 15.32
N ILE A 33 -2.18 21.78 14.15
CA ILE A 33 -3.52 21.41 13.64
C ILE A 33 -3.58 19.91 13.39
N LEU A 34 -2.56 19.36 12.72
CA LEU A 34 -2.51 17.95 12.38
C LEU A 34 -2.55 17.05 13.63
N LEU A 35 -1.77 17.38 14.66
CA LEU A 35 -1.76 16.65 15.93
C LEU A 35 -3.10 16.76 16.64
N ALA A 36 -3.71 17.95 16.68
CA ALA A 36 -5.04 18.12 17.26
C ALA A 36 -6.07 17.24 16.54
N LEU A 37 -6.09 17.27 15.20
CA LEU A 37 -6.99 16.42 14.41
C LEU A 37 -6.71 14.92 14.61
N ALA A 38 -5.45 14.52 14.71
CA ALA A 38 -5.06 13.14 14.95
C ALA A 38 -5.51 12.65 16.35
N VAL A 39 -5.38 13.50 17.38
CA VAL A 39 -5.85 13.20 18.74
C VAL A 39 -7.38 13.10 18.78
N GLU A 40 -8.09 14.04 18.15
CA GLU A 40 -9.56 13.99 18.06
C GLU A 40 -10.02 12.73 17.31
N LEU A 41 -9.38 12.39 16.20
CA LEU A 41 -9.68 11.17 15.45
C LEU A 41 -9.40 9.92 16.28
N PHE A 42 -8.32 9.92 17.07
CA PHE A 42 -7.99 8.81 17.96
C PHE A 42 -9.05 8.61 19.04
N TRP A 43 -9.48 9.68 19.72
CA TRP A 43 -10.55 9.60 20.71
C TRP A 43 -11.90 9.22 20.10
N PHE A 44 -12.22 9.76 18.92
CA PHE A 44 -13.40 9.38 18.16
C PHE A 44 -13.39 7.88 17.82
N ALA A 45 -12.26 7.38 17.32
CA ALA A 45 -12.08 5.96 17.01
C ALA A 45 -12.22 5.07 18.25
N GLN A 46 -11.73 5.52 19.41
CA GLN A 46 -11.92 4.80 20.68
C GLN A 46 -13.36 4.82 21.17
N GLY A 47 -14.12 5.87 20.87
CA GLY A 47 -15.52 6.01 21.25
C GLY A 47 -16.49 5.11 20.45
N LEU A 48 -16.03 4.43 19.40
CA LEU A 48 -16.87 3.58 18.56
C LEU A 48 -17.27 2.28 19.29
N PRO A 49 -18.58 1.98 19.45
CA PRO A 49 -19.06 0.81 20.20
C PRO A 49 -18.85 -0.55 19.51
N TRP A 50 -18.41 -0.58 18.26
CA TRP A 50 -18.46 -1.70 17.32
C TRP A 50 -17.17 -1.80 16.49
N GLY A 51 -16.57 -3.01 16.42
CA GLY A 51 -15.42 -3.28 15.53
C GLY A 51 -14.20 -2.37 15.76
N ARG A 52 -13.87 -2.08 17.02
CA ARG A 52 -12.90 -1.04 17.46
C ARG A 52 -11.57 -1.05 16.72
N ALA A 53 -11.02 -2.24 16.44
CA ALA A 53 -9.72 -2.36 15.80
C ALA A 53 -9.78 -2.02 14.31
N ALA A 54 -10.63 -2.69 13.53
CA ALA A 54 -10.72 -2.54 12.08
C ALA A 54 -11.23 -1.15 11.64
N TRP A 55 -12.24 -0.62 12.34
CA TRP A 55 -12.73 0.74 12.08
C TRP A 55 -11.72 1.79 12.52
N GLY A 56 -11.11 1.64 13.69
CA GLY A 56 -10.14 2.60 14.21
C GLY A 56 -8.93 2.75 13.28
N SER A 57 -8.30 1.62 12.91
CA SER A 57 -7.17 1.62 11.98
C SER A 57 -7.57 2.04 10.57
N GLY A 58 -8.71 1.56 10.06
CA GLY A 58 -9.27 1.94 8.76
C GLY A 58 -9.48 3.46 8.64
N LEU A 59 -10.11 4.08 9.64
CA LEU A 59 -10.33 5.53 9.67
C LEU A 59 -9.02 6.32 9.77
N MET A 60 -8.05 5.88 10.58
CA MET A 60 -6.74 6.52 10.67
C MET A 60 -5.98 6.48 9.34
N MET A 61 -5.99 5.33 8.66
CA MET A 61 -5.38 5.17 7.33
C MET A 61 -6.09 6.03 6.28
N ALA A 62 -7.43 6.02 6.28
CA ALA A 62 -8.24 6.84 5.38
C ALA A 62 -7.95 8.33 5.58
N ALA A 63 -7.94 8.80 6.83
CA ALA A 63 -7.69 10.19 7.17
C ALA A 63 -6.30 10.65 6.74
N GLY A 64 -5.26 9.86 7.00
CA GLY A 64 -3.90 10.20 6.57
C GLY A 64 -3.75 10.22 5.04
N GLY A 65 -4.30 9.22 4.34
CA GLY A 65 -4.29 9.18 2.88
C GLY A 65 -5.04 10.35 2.25
N LEU A 66 -6.23 10.66 2.77
CA LEU A 66 -7.05 11.78 2.34
C LEU A 66 -6.39 13.13 2.64
N LEU A 67 -5.73 13.28 3.80
CA LEU A 67 -4.98 14.47 4.15
C LEU A 67 -3.89 14.76 3.10
N ILE A 68 -3.06 13.76 2.76
CA ILE A 68 -2.01 13.92 1.75
C ILE A 68 -2.63 14.35 0.42
N PHE A 69 -3.72 13.70 0.00
CA PHE A 69 -4.43 14.06 -1.23
C PHE A 69 -4.99 15.48 -1.20
N LEU A 70 -5.68 15.88 -0.13
CA LEU A 70 -6.28 17.22 0.00
C LEU A 70 -5.22 18.32 0.04
N ILE A 71 -4.09 18.09 0.72
CA ILE A 71 -2.98 19.05 0.74
C ILE A 71 -2.35 19.18 -0.65
N TYR A 72 -2.09 18.05 -1.32
CA TYR A 72 -1.59 18.05 -2.69
C TYR A 72 -2.51 18.83 -3.65
N GLN A 73 -3.82 18.60 -3.56
CA GLN A 73 -4.81 19.31 -4.37
C GLN A 73 -4.90 20.81 -4.00
N SER A 74 -4.79 21.16 -2.71
CA SER A 74 -4.82 22.55 -2.25
C SER A 74 -3.60 23.34 -2.71
N VAL A 75 -2.42 22.71 -2.71
CA VAL A 75 -1.20 23.26 -3.29
C VAL A 75 -1.35 23.42 -4.80
N HIS A 76 -1.88 22.41 -5.50
CA HIS A 76 -2.09 22.48 -6.94
C HIS A 76 -3.04 23.61 -7.35
N ARG A 77 -4.10 23.84 -6.56
CA ARG A 77 -5.07 24.93 -6.74
C ARG A 77 -4.60 26.29 -6.21
N GLN A 78 -3.36 26.40 -5.73
CA GLN A 78 -2.79 27.66 -5.23
C GLN A 78 -3.63 28.30 -4.11
N ILE A 79 -4.25 27.48 -3.25
CA ILE A 79 -5.06 27.94 -2.12
C ILE A 79 -4.13 28.49 -1.03
N TRP A 80 -4.49 29.63 -0.43
CA TRP A 80 -3.79 30.13 0.76
C TRP A 80 -4.16 29.27 1.98
N PRO A 81 -3.21 28.90 2.88
CA PRO A 81 -1.80 29.31 2.96
C PRO A 81 -0.83 28.42 2.17
N PHE A 82 -1.31 27.34 1.56
CA PHE A 82 -0.49 26.29 0.95
C PHE A 82 0.34 26.76 -0.26
N ARG A 83 -0.13 27.81 -0.96
CA ARG A 83 0.59 28.42 -2.09
C ARG A 83 1.92 29.09 -1.73
N ILE A 84 2.10 29.50 -0.46
CA ILE A 84 3.30 30.25 -0.03
C ILE A 84 4.53 29.33 -0.01
N TRP A 85 4.38 28.14 0.57
CA TRP A 85 5.46 27.15 0.68
C TRP A 85 5.01 25.77 0.17
N PRO A 86 4.80 25.61 -1.16
CA PRO A 86 4.19 24.40 -1.72
C PRO A 86 5.03 23.12 -1.50
N THR A 87 6.36 23.26 -1.52
CA THR A 87 7.32 22.17 -1.26
C THR A 87 7.28 21.70 0.20
N LEU A 88 7.13 22.66 1.14
CA LEU A 88 7.04 22.37 2.56
C LEU A 88 5.77 21.57 2.87
N TYR A 89 4.62 22.03 2.37
CA TYR A 89 3.34 21.39 2.65
C TYR A 89 3.19 20.03 1.97
N SER A 90 3.61 19.90 0.70
CA SER A 90 3.37 18.66 -0.07
C SER A 90 4.35 17.53 0.29
N VAL A 91 5.56 17.87 0.76
CA VAL A 91 6.62 16.89 0.99
C VAL A 91 7.10 16.93 2.44
N GLN A 92 7.75 18.01 2.88
CA GLN A 92 8.45 18.05 4.17
C GLN A 92 7.52 17.85 5.37
N ALA A 93 6.38 18.53 5.40
CA ALA A 93 5.40 18.43 6.46
C ALA A 93 4.67 17.08 6.48
N MET A 94 4.63 16.38 5.35
CA MET A 94 3.95 15.08 5.18
C MET A 94 4.84 13.89 5.57
N VAL A 95 6.15 14.06 5.73
CA VAL A 95 7.07 12.94 6.07
C VAL A 95 6.60 12.17 7.31
N PRO A 96 6.26 12.80 8.45
CA PRO A 96 5.78 12.06 9.62
C PRO A 96 4.47 11.31 9.35
N VAL A 97 3.55 11.90 8.57
CA VAL A 97 2.28 11.26 8.19
C VAL A 97 2.54 10.01 7.36
N VAL A 98 3.46 10.08 6.40
CA VAL A 98 3.87 8.95 5.57
C VAL A 98 4.46 7.83 6.43
N LEU A 99 5.33 8.15 7.38
CA LEU A 99 5.91 7.15 8.28
C LEU A 99 4.84 6.44 9.11
N VAL A 100 3.88 7.19 9.66
CA VAL A 100 2.75 6.63 10.40
C VAL A 100 1.88 5.76 9.48
N LEU A 101 1.55 6.21 8.27
CA LEU A 101 0.75 5.44 7.31
C LEU A 101 1.42 4.13 6.90
N VAL A 102 2.73 4.15 6.64
CA VAL A 102 3.50 2.94 6.34
C VAL A 102 3.49 1.99 7.54
N GLY A 103 3.71 2.52 8.75
CA GLY A 103 3.61 1.73 9.98
C GLY A 103 2.23 1.10 10.16
N LEU A 104 1.16 1.86 9.94
CA LEU A 104 -0.21 1.36 9.99
C LEU A 104 -0.43 0.25 8.95
N LEU A 105 -0.11 0.49 7.67
CA LEU A 105 -0.25 -0.52 6.60
C LEU A 105 0.49 -1.84 6.90
N VAL A 106 1.65 -1.77 7.57
CA VAL A 106 2.37 -2.98 7.96
C VAL A 106 1.67 -3.68 9.13
N LEU A 107 1.41 -2.95 10.21
CA LEU A 107 0.93 -3.50 11.47
C LEU A 107 -0.53 -3.94 11.41
N THR A 108 -1.39 -3.16 10.77
CA THR A 108 -2.84 -3.41 10.75
C THR A 108 -3.22 -4.54 9.81
N ASN A 109 -2.32 -4.96 8.92
CA ASN A 109 -2.53 -6.14 8.09
C ASN A 109 -2.51 -7.46 8.90
N LEU A 110 -2.03 -7.41 10.15
CA LEU A 110 -2.06 -8.53 11.09
C LEU A 110 -3.40 -8.64 11.84
N GLN A 111 -4.29 -7.66 11.68
CA GLN A 111 -5.63 -7.68 12.27
C GLN A 111 -6.56 -8.56 11.42
N ASP A 112 -7.55 -9.18 12.06
CA ASP A 112 -8.56 -10.03 11.40
C ASP A 112 -9.49 -9.25 10.45
N GLY A 113 -9.64 -7.94 10.70
CA GLY A 113 -10.53 -7.07 9.95
C GLY A 113 -12.01 -7.37 10.21
N VAL A 114 -12.36 -8.20 11.19
CA VAL A 114 -13.76 -8.57 11.43
C VAL A 114 -14.47 -7.44 12.17
N VAL A 115 -15.56 -6.95 11.59
CA VAL A 115 -16.40 -5.91 12.18
C VAL A 115 -17.63 -6.55 12.84
N TYR A 116 -17.92 -6.15 14.07
CA TYR A 116 -19.06 -6.65 14.83
C TYR A 116 -20.39 -6.38 14.11
N ARG A 117 -21.22 -7.42 13.93
CA ARG A 117 -22.55 -7.40 13.25
C ARG A 117 -22.54 -7.01 11.77
N GLN A 118 -21.39 -6.91 11.12
CA GLN A 118 -21.31 -6.68 9.68
C GLN A 118 -21.03 -7.99 8.96
N THR A 119 -21.75 -8.26 7.86
CA THR A 119 -21.40 -9.36 6.96
C THR A 119 -20.03 -9.07 6.37
N TYR A 120 -19.07 -9.97 6.57
CA TYR A 120 -17.72 -9.78 6.07
C TYR A 120 -17.72 -9.80 4.53
N LEU A 121 -17.33 -8.67 3.96
CA LEU A 121 -17.11 -8.51 2.52
C LEU A 121 -15.64 -8.12 2.33
N PRO A 122 -14.78 -9.01 1.79
CA PRO A 122 -13.34 -8.81 1.78
C PRO A 122 -12.84 -7.53 1.09
N LEU A 123 -13.63 -6.91 0.22
CA LEU A 123 -13.28 -5.66 -0.47
C LEU A 123 -14.02 -4.43 0.09
N LEU A 124 -15.09 -4.64 0.87
CA LEU A 124 -15.94 -3.60 1.45
C LEU A 124 -15.83 -3.66 2.98
N ASN A 125 -14.59 -3.67 3.43
CA ASN A 125 -14.22 -3.68 4.83
C ASN A 125 -13.54 -2.35 5.15
N PRO A 126 -13.91 -1.68 6.26
CA PRO A 126 -13.29 -0.42 6.68
C PRO A 126 -11.76 -0.42 6.68
N LEU A 127 -11.16 -1.56 7.02
CA LEU A 127 -9.71 -1.73 7.03
C LEU A 127 -9.13 -1.62 5.61
N GLU A 128 -9.80 -2.22 4.63
CA GLU A 128 -9.37 -2.27 3.22
C GLU A 128 -9.59 -0.94 2.52
N GLU A 129 -10.74 -0.30 2.79
CA GLU A 129 -11.03 1.03 2.29
C GLU A 129 -10.00 2.03 2.82
N GLY A 130 -9.70 1.97 4.12
CA GLY A 130 -8.67 2.78 4.75
C GLY A 130 -7.29 2.59 4.12
N ALA A 131 -6.88 1.33 3.90
CA ALA A 131 -5.62 1.02 3.27
C ALA A 131 -5.55 1.44 1.80
N ALA A 132 -6.66 1.34 1.05
CA ALA A 132 -6.73 1.86 -0.32
C ALA A 132 -6.47 3.37 -0.35
N PHE A 133 -7.11 4.13 0.55
CA PHE A 133 -6.83 5.57 0.70
C PHE A 133 -5.38 5.85 1.12
N ALA A 134 -4.82 5.07 2.05
CA ALA A 134 -3.43 5.22 2.47
C ALA A 134 -2.46 4.98 1.31
N LEU A 135 -2.62 3.87 0.56
CA LEU A 135 -1.79 3.55 -0.60
C LEU A 135 -1.90 4.63 -1.69
N LEU A 136 -3.11 5.12 -1.97
CA LEU A 136 -3.32 6.25 -2.89
C LEU A 136 -2.61 7.51 -2.40
N GLY A 137 -2.71 7.82 -1.10
CA GLY A 137 -2.00 8.92 -0.46
C GLY A 137 -0.48 8.78 -0.63
N LEU A 138 0.09 7.60 -0.43
CA LEU A 138 1.52 7.35 -0.62
C LEU A 138 1.95 7.52 -2.09
N VAL A 139 1.12 7.11 -3.05
CA VAL A 139 1.37 7.35 -4.49
C VAL A 139 1.36 8.85 -4.80
N VAL A 140 0.41 9.61 -4.23
CA VAL A 140 0.34 11.07 -4.38
C VAL A 140 1.57 11.74 -3.77
N PHE A 141 1.98 11.30 -2.57
CA PHE A 141 3.21 11.78 -1.92
C PHE A 141 4.46 11.49 -2.75
N TYR A 142 4.57 10.30 -3.33
CA TYR A 142 5.66 9.94 -4.25
C TYR A 142 5.69 10.89 -5.46
N ARG A 143 4.54 11.14 -6.11
CA ARG A 143 4.43 12.08 -7.24
C ARG A 143 4.78 13.51 -6.85
N ALA A 144 4.37 13.96 -5.67
CA ALA A 144 4.73 15.28 -5.15
C ALA A 144 6.24 15.38 -4.91
N SER A 145 6.85 14.34 -4.33
CA SER A 145 8.28 14.26 -4.08
C SER A 145 9.07 14.25 -5.39
N GLU A 146 8.61 13.53 -6.41
CA GLU A 146 9.21 13.52 -7.74
C GLU A 146 9.16 14.90 -8.41
N ARG A 147 8.04 15.62 -8.27
CA ARG A 147 7.87 16.97 -8.83
C ARG A 147 8.79 18.00 -8.18
N TYR A 148 8.94 17.96 -6.87
CA TYR A 148 9.65 18.99 -6.11
C TYR A 148 11.12 18.67 -5.79
N PHE A 149 11.49 17.38 -5.75
CA PHE A 149 12.84 16.90 -5.43
C PHE A 149 13.32 15.81 -6.41
N PRO A 150 13.35 16.07 -7.73
CA PRO A 150 13.69 15.05 -8.73
C PRO A 150 15.12 14.53 -8.60
N ALA A 151 16.09 15.39 -8.24
CA ALA A 151 17.49 15.01 -8.12
C ALA A 151 17.72 14.01 -6.96
N GLN A 152 17.15 14.30 -5.79
CA GLN A 152 17.23 13.43 -4.61
C GLN A 152 16.53 12.10 -4.88
N LEU A 153 15.36 12.14 -5.51
CA LEU A 153 14.60 10.92 -5.80
C LEU A 153 15.27 10.07 -6.88
N SER A 154 15.99 10.67 -7.83
CA SER A 154 16.77 9.96 -8.85
C SER A 154 17.86 9.08 -8.22
N VAL A 155 18.56 9.59 -7.20
CA VAL A 155 19.57 8.83 -6.44
C VAL A 155 18.93 7.63 -5.72
N CYS A 156 17.70 7.78 -5.24
CA CYS A 156 16.98 6.72 -4.54
C CYS A 156 16.23 5.77 -5.48
N ARG A 157 16.14 6.01 -6.79
CA ARG A 157 15.44 5.08 -7.71
C ARG A 157 16.21 3.75 -7.80
N PRO A 158 15.51 2.61 -7.80
CA PRO A 158 14.05 2.41 -7.89
C PRO A 158 13.33 2.23 -6.53
N TRP A 159 14.02 2.42 -5.40
CA TRP A 159 13.58 1.96 -4.09
C TRP A 159 12.19 2.45 -3.63
N PRO A 160 11.78 3.73 -3.83
CA PRO A 160 10.44 4.16 -3.43
C PRO A 160 9.30 3.43 -4.16
N VAL A 161 9.49 3.14 -5.45
CA VAL A 161 8.50 2.41 -6.25
C VAL A 161 8.46 0.95 -5.80
N VAL A 162 9.63 0.34 -5.55
CA VAL A 162 9.73 -1.02 -5.01
C VAL A 162 9.04 -1.12 -3.65
N ALA A 163 9.22 -0.14 -2.77
CA ALA A 163 8.57 -0.09 -1.47
C ALA A 163 7.04 -0.01 -1.59
N LEU A 164 6.51 0.83 -2.49
CA LEU A 164 5.07 0.92 -2.75
C LEU A 164 4.50 -0.40 -3.32
N MET A 165 5.24 -1.06 -4.22
CA MET A 165 4.87 -2.36 -4.76
C MET A 165 4.88 -3.44 -3.68
N ALA A 166 5.91 -3.45 -2.82
CA ALA A 166 6.03 -4.38 -1.70
C ALA A 166 4.90 -4.18 -0.68
N LEU A 167 4.57 -2.94 -0.32
CA LEU A 167 3.45 -2.62 0.56
C LEU A 167 2.11 -3.01 -0.05
N SER A 168 1.90 -2.74 -1.35
CA SER A 168 0.70 -3.17 -2.07
C SER A 168 0.57 -4.69 -2.09
N PHE A 169 1.67 -5.41 -2.34
CA PHE A 169 1.69 -6.87 -2.35
C PHE A 169 1.45 -7.44 -0.96
N TRP A 170 2.10 -6.90 0.07
CA TRP A 170 1.86 -7.24 1.49
C TRP A 170 0.37 -7.12 1.83
N TRP A 171 -0.22 -5.99 1.48
CA TRP A 171 -1.63 -5.71 1.77
C TRP A 171 -2.58 -6.66 1.02
N LEU A 172 -2.34 -6.88 -0.28
CA LEU A 172 -3.13 -7.83 -1.08
C LEU A 172 -3.11 -9.25 -0.51
N ASN A 173 -1.96 -9.71 -0.01
CA ASN A 173 -1.88 -11.01 0.65
C ASN A 173 -2.71 -11.05 1.94
N GLY A 174 -2.74 -9.96 2.71
CA GLY A 174 -3.59 -9.88 3.90
C GLY A 174 -5.08 -9.83 3.58
N VAL A 175 -5.49 -9.12 2.52
CA VAL A 175 -6.89 -9.14 2.03
C VAL A 175 -7.31 -10.57 1.69
N LEU A 176 -6.48 -11.27 0.93
CA LEU A 176 -6.71 -12.67 0.55
C LEU A 176 -6.76 -13.57 1.80
N LEU A 177 -5.83 -13.39 2.74
CA LEU A 177 -5.80 -14.16 3.99
C LEU A 177 -7.08 -13.98 4.80
N ARG A 178 -7.53 -12.73 4.99
CA ARG A 178 -8.76 -12.42 5.72
C ARG A 178 -9.99 -12.99 5.03
N ALA A 179 -10.07 -12.87 3.69
CA ALA A 179 -11.11 -13.52 2.90
C ALA A 179 -11.18 -15.03 3.13
N LEU A 180 -10.04 -15.72 3.00
CA LEU A 180 -9.96 -17.17 3.15
C LEU A 180 -10.20 -17.61 4.59
N SER A 181 -9.75 -16.85 5.58
CA SER A 181 -10.01 -17.15 6.99
C SER A 181 -11.50 -17.08 7.31
N TRP A 182 -12.21 -16.09 6.76
CA TRP A 182 -13.65 -15.95 6.97
C TRP A 182 -14.46 -17.04 6.25
N TYR A 183 -14.24 -17.23 4.95
CA TYR A 183 -15.00 -18.21 4.16
C TYR A 183 -14.60 -19.66 4.44
N GLY A 184 -13.36 -19.90 4.86
CA GLY A 184 -12.88 -21.20 5.29
C GLY A 184 -13.10 -21.49 6.77
N GLU A 185 -13.75 -20.58 7.50
CA GLU A 185 -14.01 -20.66 8.95
C GLU A 185 -12.74 -20.98 9.77
N VAL A 186 -11.59 -20.46 9.33
CA VAL A 186 -10.29 -20.66 9.98
C VAL A 186 -10.09 -19.58 11.02
N ALA A 187 -9.85 -19.98 12.27
CA ALA A 187 -9.56 -19.05 13.36
C ALA A 187 -8.36 -18.14 13.01
N TRP A 188 -8.46 -16.85 13.32
CA TRP A 188 -7.40 -15.87 13.10
C TRP A 188 -6.29 -16.02 14.16
N ARG A 189 -5.49 -17.08 14.04
CA ARG A 189 -4.26 -17.32 14.80
C ARG A 189 -3.17 -17.76 13.84
N VAL A 190 -1.93 -17.37 14.13
CA VAL A 190 -0.79 -17.64 13.23
C VAL A 190 -0.67 -19.13 12.91
N ASP A 191 -0.77 -19.99 13.92
CA ASP A 191 -0.63 -21.45 13.74
C ASP A 191 -1.73 -22.01 12.85
N THR A 192 -3.00 -21.66 13.10
CA THR A 192 -4.15 -22.17 12.33
C THR A 192 -4.19 -21.66 10.90
N LEU A 193 -3.76 -20.41 10.68
CA LEU A 193 -3.66 -19.83 9.34
C LEU A 193 -2.52 -20.49 8.54
N TRP A 194 -1.40 -20.78 9.20
CA TRP A 194 -0.23 -21.39 8.56
C TRP A 194 -0.48 -22.83 8.16
N ASP A 195 -1.10 -23.62 9.05
CA ASP A 195 -1.37 -25.05 8.84
C ASP A 195 -2.52 -25.32 7.86
N SER A 196 -3.30 -24.30 7.52
CA SER A 196 -4.45 -24.43 6.63
C SER A 196 -4.03 -24.69 5.17
N ARG A 197 -4.31 -25.91 4.69
CA ARG A 197 -4.07 -26.31 3.29
C ARG A 197 -4.82 -25.45 2.29
N LEU A 198 -6.05 -25.02 2.64
CA LEU A 198 -6.86 -24.12 1.81
C LEU A 198 -6.09 -22.81 1.56
N ILE A 199 -5.61 -22.18 2.64
CA ILE A 199 -4.87 -20.92 2.59
C ILE A 199 -3.58 -21.06 1.79
N GLN A 200 -2.80 -22.13 2.04
CA GLN A 200 -1.55 -22.35 1.31
C GLN A 200 -1.78 -22.56 -0.19
N THR A 201 -2.80 -23.33 -0.56
CA THR A 201 -3.16 -23.60 -1.96
C THR A 201 -3.62 -22.32 -2.67
N CYS A 202 -4.51 -21.55 -2.05
CA CYS A 202 -5.00 -20.30 -2.61
C CYS A 202 -3.89 -19.25 -2.75
N PHE A 203 -2.96 -19.16 -1.79
CA PHE A 203 -1.79 -18.28 -1.94
C PHE A 203 -0.91 -18.69 -3.11
N ALA A 204 -0.66 -19.98 -3.30
CA ALA A 204 0.14 -20.45 -4.42
C ALA A 204 -0.55 -20.14 -5.76
N LEU A 205 -1.85 -20.39 -5.89
CA LEU A 205 -2.63 -20.01 -7.07
C LEU A 205 -2.58 -18.49 -7.33
N PHE A 206 -2.75 -17.69 -6.28
CA PHE A 206 -2.69 -16.24 -6.35
C PHE A 206 -1.31 -15.74 -6.82
N TRP A 207 -0.22 -16.28 -6.28
CA TRP A 207 1.14 -15.89 -6.68
C TRP A 207 1.47 -16.36 -8.10
N MET A 208 0.98 -17.53 -8.53
CA MET A 208 1.09 -17.97 -9.93
C MET A 208 0.37 -17.00 -10.88
N LEU A 209 -0.85 -16.58 -10.54
CA LEU A 209 -1.59 -15.61 -11.35
C LEU A 209 -0.88 -14.25 -11.38
N ALA A 210 -0.36 -13.80 -10.23
CA ALA A 210 0.41 -12.55 -10.15
C ALA A 210 1.67 -12.61 -11.01
N ALA A 211 2.42 -13.72 -10.96
CA ALA A 211 3.59 -13.95 -11.80
C ALA A 211 3.22 -13.90 -13.29
N LEU A 212 2.14 -14.59 -13.69
CA LEU A 212 1.65 -14.56 -15.06
C LEU A 212 1.29 -13.14 -15.51
N VAL A 213 0.56 -12.38 -14.70
CA VAL A 213 0.19 -10.99 -15.02
C VAL A 213 1.44 -10.11 -15.18
N VAL A 214 2.44 -10.27 -14.32
CA VAL A 214 3.72 -9.53 -14.41
C VAL A 214 4.44 -9.88 -15.72
N MET A 215 4.56 -11.17 -16.06
CA MET A 215 5.21 -11.62 -17.30
C MET A 215 4.47 -11.12 -18.56
N LEU A 216 3.14 -11.18 -18.58
CA LEU A 216 2.33 -10.67 -19.69
C LEU A 216 2.48 -9.15 -19.86
N ARG A 217 2.49 -8.38 -18.76
CA ARG A 217 2.74 -6.93 -18.81
C ARG A 217 4.17 -6.63 -19.28
N ALA A 218 5.14 -7.41 -18.84
CA ALA A 218 6.53 -7.26 -19.24
C ALA A 218 6.73 -7.52 -20.74
N THR A 219 6.11 -8.56 -21.30
CA THR A 219 6.15 -8.85 -22.74
C THR A 219 5.52 -7.71 -23.54
N ARG A 220 4.36 -7.18 -23.11
CA ARG A 220 3.74 -6.00 -23.75
C ARG A 220 4.62 -4.75 -23.69
N ARG A 221 5.38 -4.58 -22.60
CA ARG A 221 6.29 -3.44 -22.39
C ARG A 221 7.70 -3.68 -22.93
N ARG A 222 7.97 -4.84 -23.56
CA ARG A 222 9.31 -5.30 -23.98
C ARG A 222 10.37 -5.18 -22.87
N SER A 223 9.97 -5.35 -21.61
CA SER A 223 10.86 -5.17 -20.45
C SER A 223 11.41 -6.52 -19.98
N HIS A 224 12.69 -6.78 -20.28
CA HIS A 224 13.36 -8.01 -19.85
C HIS A 224 13.47 -8.14 -18.31
N ARG A 225 13.63 -7.01 -17.60
CA ARG A 225 13.76 -6.99 -16.12
C ARG A 225 12.44 -7.36 -15.44
N GLU A 226 11.32 -6.84 -15.92
CA GLU A 226 9.99 -7.18 -15.38
C GLU A 226 9.63 -8.64 -15.66
N TRP A 227 10.01 -9.14 -16.85
CA TRP A 227 9.77 -10.54 -17.23
C TRP A 227 10.54 -11.50 -16.33
N LEU A 228 11.82 -11.21 -16.06
CA LEU A 228 12.65 -12.02 -15.17
C LEU A 228 12.11 -12.02 -13.73
N CYS A 229 11.61 -10.88 -13.24
CA CYS A 229 10.98 -10.80 -11.93
C CYS A 229 9.75 -11.73 -11.82
N GLY A 230 8.90 -11.73 -12.86
CA GLY A 230 7.78 -12.66 -12.95
C GLY A 230 8.21 -14.13 -13.01
N ALA A 231 9.27 -14.44 -13.77
CA ALA A 231 9.82 -15.79 -13.86
C ALA A 231 10.41 -16.29 -12.53
N VAL A 232 11.12 -15.43 -11.78
CA VAL A 232 11.63 -15.74 -10.45
C VAL A 232 10.48 -15.98 -9.47
N LEU A 233 9.45 -15.12 -9.48
CA LEU A 233 8.26 -15.30 -8.65
C LEU A 233 7.59 -16.64 -8.95
N LEU A 234 7.45 -17.00 -10.23
CA LEU A 234 6.92 -18.29 -10.63
C LEU A 234 7.77 -19.46 -10.13
N GLY A 235 9.09 -19.38 -10.25
CA GLY A 235 10.03 -20.39 -9.74
C GLY A 235 9.87 -20.61 -8.23
N ILE A 236 9.75 -19.52 -7.46
CA ILE A 236 9.49 -19.59 -6.01
C ILE A 236 8.17 -20.31 -5.74
N VAL A 237 7.11 -20.03 -6.50
CA VAL A 237 5.81 -20.69 -6.31
C VAL A 237 5.87 -22.17 -6.66
N ILE A 238 6.57 -22.54 -7.72
CA ILE A 238 6.75 -23.95 -8.11
C ILE A 238 7.48 -24.69 -6.99
N VAL A 239 8.57 -24.14 -6.47
CA VAL A 239 9.30 -24.73 -5.34
C VAL A 239 8.39 -24.83 -4.10
N LYS A 240 7.63 -23.78 -3.78
CA LYS A 240 6.67 -23.79 -2.67
C LYS A 240 5.63 -24.89 -2.83
N LEU A 241 5.03 -25.03 -4.01
CA LEU A 241 4.05 -26.07 -4.31
C LEU A 241 4.67 -27.47 -4.18
N MET A 242 5.86 -27.68 -4.71
CA MET A 242 6.57 -28.96 -4.59
C MET A 242 6.85 -29.32 -3.12
N LEU A 243 7.22 -28.36 -2.28
CA LEU A 243 7.47 -28.61 -0.86
C LEU A 243 6.18 -28.84 -0.07
N VAL A 244 5.15 -28.02 -0.28
CA VAL A 244 3.85 -28.12 0.41
C VAL A 244 3.10 -29.39 0.02
N ASP A 245 3.16 -29.78 -1.25
CA ASP A 245 2.47 -30.95 -1.78
C ASP A 245 3.26 -32.26 -1.58
N SER A 246 4.57 -32.16 -1.30
CA SER A 246 5.38 -33.30 -0.84
C SER A 246 5.07 -33.67 0.62
N ALA A 247 4.56 -32.74 1.43
CA ALA A 247 4.43 -32.92 2.88
C ALA A 247 3.11 -33.55 3.36
N GLY A 248 2.09 -33.80 2.51
CA GLY A 248 0.88 -34.46 3.03
C GLY A 248 -0.32 -34.75 2.13
N GLY A 249 -0.23 -34.74 0.80
CA GLY A 249 -1.35 -35.00 -0.12
C GLY A 249 -1.28 -36.34 -0.85
N GLY A 250 -2.41 -37.04 -0.99
CA GLY A 250 -2.54 -38.23 -1.85
C GLY A 250 -2.27 -37.92 -3.32
N GLY A 251 -1.85 -38.92 -4.11
CA GLY A 251 -1.27 -38.74 -5.46
C GLY A 251 -2.10 -37.95 -6.48
N LEU A 252 -3.42 -37.84 -6.30
CA LEU A 252 -4.31 -37.03 -7.13
C LEU A 252 -4.10 -35.51 -6.98
N ALA A 253 -3.91 -35.01 -5.75
CA ALA A 253 -3.62 -33.59 -5.52
C ALA A 253 -2.30 -33.19 -6.21
N ARG A 254 -1.33 -34.10 -6.17
CA ARG A 254 -0.04 -33.95 -6.82
C ARG A 254 -0.12 -33.92 -8.34
N ALA A 255 -0.92 -34.79 -8.93
CA ALA A 255 -1.15 -34.77 -10.38
C ALA A 255 -1.81 -33.46 -10.84
N VAL A 256 -2.81 -32.96 -10.11
CA VAL A 256 -3.49 -31.69 -10.43
C VAL A 256 -2.55 -30.49 -10.30
N ALA A 257 -1.71 -30.44 -9.26
CA ALA A 257 -0.69 -29.40 -9.11
C ALA A 257 0.33 -29.41 -10.26
N PHE A 258 0.83 -30.59 -10.64
CA PHE A 258 1.74 -30.74 -11.78
C PHE A 258 1.10 -30.30 -13.11
N ILE A 259 -0.16 -30.65 -13.35
CA ILE A 259 -0.90 -30.23 -14.54
C ILE A 259 -1.10 -28.71 -14.53
N GLY A 260 -1.48 -28.13 -13.40
CA GLY A 260 -1.63 -26.68 -13.26
C GLY A 260 -0.33 -25.93 -13.57
N VAL A 261 0.80 -26.41 -13.03
CA VAL A 261 2.13 -25.85 -13.33
C VAL A 261 2.49 -26.05 -14.80
N ALA A 262 2.26 -27.23 -15.37
CA ALA A 262 2.58 -27.53 -16.77
C ALA A 262 1.77 -26.67 -17.75
N ILE A 263 0.47 -26.50 -17.52
CA ILE A 263 -0.39 -25.62 -18.32
C ILE A 263 0.07 -24.17 -18.19
N LEU A 264 0.45 -23.73 -16.99
CA LEU A 264 0.91 -22.37 -16.77
C LEU A 264 2.25 -22.09 -17.48
N VAL A 265 3.20 -23.03 -17.40
CA VAL A 265 4.47 -22.98 -18.15
C VAL A 265 4.22 -22.98 -19.66
N LEU A 266 3.25 -23.77 -20.14
CA LEU A 266 2.86 -23.80 -21.55
C LEU A 266 2.25 -22.45 -22.01
N ILE A 267 1.34 -21.89 -21.22
CA ILE A 267 0.74 -20.56 -21.47
C ILE A 267 1.83 -19.49 -21.51
N ILE A 268 2.80 -19.55 -20.61
CA ILE A 268 3.92 -18.61 -20.57
C ILE A 268 4.81 -18.77 -21.81
N GLY A 269 5.18 -20.00 -22.15
CA GLY A 269 6.00 -20.28 -23.34
C GLY A 269 5.33 -19.84 -24.65
N TYR A 270 4.00 -19.90 -24.70
CA TYR A 270 3.22 -19.51 -25.88
C TYR A 270 2.93 -17.99 -25.94
N PHE A 271 2.50 -17.36 -24.84
CA PHE A 271 2.06 -15.95 -24.83
C PHE A 271 3.11 -14.93 -24.35
N SER A 272 4.22 -15.38 -23.76
CA SER A 272 5.24 -14.50 -23.18
C SER A 272 6.66 -14.89 -23.64
N PRO A 273 6.93 -14.89 -24.96
CA PRO A 273 8.28 -15.13 -25.46
C PRO A 273 9.24 -14.08 -24.90
N LEU A 274 10.47 -14.51 -24.62
CA LEU A 274 11.52 -13.67 -24.04
C LEU A 274 11.70 -12.41 -24.91
N PRO A 275 11.48 -11.19 -24.38
CA PRO A 275 11.66 -9.98 -25.18
C PRO A 275 13.14 -9.88 -25.61
N PRO A 276 13.43 -9.60 -26.90
CA PRO A 276 14.79 -9.55 -27.41
C PRO A 276 15.61 -8.50 -26.64
N LYS A 277 16.88 -8.81 -26.38
CA LYS A 277 17.78 -7.86 -25.70
C LYS A 277 17.98 -6.65 -26.61
N ALA A 278 17.95 -5.45 -26.03
CA ALA A 278 18.27 -4.22 -26.75
C ALA A 278 19.71 -4.34 -27.28
N GLY A 279 19.85 -4.59 -28.58
CA GLY A 279 21.12 -4.84 -29.27
C GLY A 279 21.13 -6.02 -30.24
N GLU A 280 20.11 -6.90 -30.24
CA GLU A 280 19.96 -7.96 -31.24
C GLU A 280 18.77 -7.62 -32.16
N GLU A 281 18.96 -6.69 -33.09
CA GLU A 281 18.13 -6.62 -34.30
C GLU A 281 18.73 -7.58 -35.34
N LYS A 282 17.89 -8.50 -35.85
CA LYS A 282 18.09 -9.17 -37.13
C LYS A 282 17.24 -8.46 -38.17
#